data_AF-A0A3M7Q791-F1
#
_entry.id   AF-A0A3M7Q791-F1
#
_cell.length_a   1.000
_cell.length_b   1.000
_cell.length_c   1.000
_cell.angle_alpha   90.00
_cell.angle_beta   90.00
_cell.angle_gamma   90.00
#
_symmetry.space_group_name_H-M   'P 1'
#
loop_
_entity.id
_entity.type
_entity.pdbx_description
1 polymer ?
#
loop_
_entity_poly.entity_id
_entity_poly.type
_entity_poly.pdbx_seq_one_letter_code
_entity_poly.pdbx_strand_id
1 'polypeptide(L)'
;MFFTIKESEFLSEWKALIGELIELCFSVSKIVSPIVNSKSPEGIFPTELVTMQPDTVNSEQLKNVTPQMLLVCCWRSMKEISLFFGDLVRLLPIEHETLQEHSYLLSSAQVNQIGDYFVQHLFETRHRGAFELAYIGFTSMCETFWKCRNGLYCDQTLKWADHVLNLIQTEESKMKLCSTRRGGGLPYFVQAIVSTELVQNGRKTLSKCMSVLLKLVETKVDDADEENFSQVLAMYILSALFKDTRLGEDVLQYAEAALIAAINGFDSVFWNVRNASTLLFSSLINRIFGVNRSKEEISKKNSQIVLVVILLLK
;
A
#
# COMPACT_ATOMS: atom_id res chain seq x y z
N MET A 1 -26.69 -1.40 -6.28
CA MET A 1 -27.65 -2.39 -6.81
C MET A 1 -27.41 -3.76 -6.15
N PHE A 2 -27.38 -3.83 -4.80
CA PHE A 2 -27.24 -5.09 -4.03
C PHE A 2 -28.33 -5.19 -2.95
N PHE A 3 -29.43 -4.45 -3.12
CA PHE A 3 -30.40 -4.18 -2.06
C PHE A 3 -31.42 -5.31 -1.81
N THR A 4 -31.20 -6.53 -2.29
CA THR A 4 -32.20 -7.61 -2.14
C THR A 4 -31.65 -9.00 -1.87
N ILE A 5 -30.34 -9.20 -1.68
CA ILE A 5 -29.82 -10.54 -1.31
C ILE A 5 -30.04 -10.85 0.18
N LYS A 6 -30.23 -9.82 1.02
CA LYS A 6 -30.49 -10.00 2.46
C LYS A 6 -31.78 -10.77 2.78
N GLU A 7 -32.71 -10.83 1.84
CA GLU A 7 -34.01 -11.51 1.96
C GLU A 7 -34.22 -12.57 0.85
N SER A 8 -33.13 -12.99 0.21
CA SER A 8 -33.17 -13.93 -0.90
C SER A 8 -33.26 -15.37 -0.39
N GLU A 9 -34.22 -16.14 -0.89
CA GLU A 9 -34.33 -17.60 -0.72
C GLU A 9 -32.99 -18.32 -1.02
N PHE A 10 -32.16 -17.74 -1.89
CA PHE A 10 -30.87 -18.27 -2.33
C PHE A 10 -29.65 -17.84 -1.50
N LEU A 11 -29.83 -17.39 -0.24
CA LEU A 11 -28.72 -16.88 0.57
C LEU A 11 -27.60 -17.93 0.76
N SER A 12 -27.95 -19.20 0.93
CA SER A 12 -27.01 -20.32 1.02
C SER A 12 -26.17 -20.50 -0.24
N GLU A 13 -26.82 -20.43 -1.40
CA GLU A 13 -26.23 -20.61 -2.71
C GLU A 13 -25.28 -19.45 -3.03
N TRP A 14 -25.68 -18.22 -2.68
CA TRP A 14 -24.79 -17.06 -2.78
C TRP A 14 -23.56 -17.20 -1.89
N LYS A 15 -23.73 -17.63 -0.64
CA LYS A 15 -22.60 -17.89 0.27
C LYS A 15 -21.65 -18.95 -0.29
N ALA A 16 -22.18 -20.04 -0.82
CA ALA A 16 -21.40 -21.12 -1.44
C ALA A 16 -20.60 -20.59 -2.64
N LEU A 17 -21.26 -19.92 -3.58
CA LEU A 17 -20.63 -19.34 -4.77
C LEU A 17 -19.54 -18.33 -4.41
N ILE A 18 -19.81 -17.42 -3.46
CA ILE A 18 -18.83 -16.43 -3.00
C ILE A 18 -17.63 -17.13 -2.35
N GLY A 19 -17.88 -18.18 -1.55
CA GLY A 19 -16.82 -19.02 -0.98
C GLY A 19 -15.92 -19.64 -2.05
N GLU A 20 -16.53 -20.30 -3.05
CA GLU A 20 -15.80 -20.92 -4.16
C GLU A 20 -14.97 -19.90 -4.95
N LEU A 21 -15.51 -18.71 -5.21
CA LEU A 21 -14.79 -17.64 -5.91
C LEU A 21 -13.60 -17.12 -5.10
N ILE A 22 -13.74 -16.98 -3.79
CA ILE A 22 -12.65 -16.57 -2.90
C ILE A 22 -11.55 -17.64 -2.89
N GLU A 23 -11.90 -18.92 -2.75
CA GLU A 23 -10.94 -20.03 -2.78
C GLU A 23 -10.21 -20.14 -4.12
N LEU A 24 -10.93 -19.95 -5.23
CA LEU A 24 -10.33 -19.90 -6.56
C LEU A 24 -9.33 -18.73 -6.67
N CYS A 25 -9.69 -17.54 -6.17
CA CYS A 25 -8.80 -16.39 -6.16
C CYS A 25 -7.52 -16.66 -5.36
N PHE A 26 -7.62 -17.26 -4.17
CA PHE A 26 -6.45 -17.66 -3.39
C PHE A 26 -5.60 -18.70 -4.11
N SER A 27 -6.23 -19.67 -4.77
CA SER A 27 -5.54 -20.72 -5.55
C SER A 27 -4.75 -20.11 -6.72
N VAL A 28 -5.39 -19.22 -7.49
CA VAL A 28 -4.73 -18.50 -8.59
C VAL A 28 -3.60 -17.63 -8.05
N SER A 29 -3.82 -16.88 -6.96
CA SER A 29 -2.80 -16.05 -6.34
C SER A 29 -1.58 -16.87 -5.94
N LYS A 30 -1.76 -18.03 -5.31
CA LYS A 30 -0.66 -18.93 -4.92
C LYS A 30 0.17 -19.38 -6.12
N ILE A 31 -0.47 -19.68 -7.26
CA ILE A 31 0.21 -20.11 -8.49
C ILE A 31 1.06 -18.98 -9.08
N VAL A 32 0.52 -17.76 -9.13
CA VAL A 32 1.19 -16.63 -9.83
C VAL A 32 2.17 -15.85 -8.95
N SER A 33 2.05 -15.93 -7.62
CA SER A 33 2.88 -15.18 -6.66
C SER A 33 4.39 -15.35 -6.84
N PRO A 34 4.93 -16.56 -7.08
CA PRO A 34 6.38 -16.73 -7.26
C PRO A 34 6.96 -15.90 -8.41
N ILE A 35 6.17 -15.68 -9.47
CA ILE A 35 6.59 -14.94 -10.66
C ILE A 35 6.59 -13.43 -10.39
N VAL A 36 5.51 -12.90 -9.79
CA VAL A 36 5.40 -11.45 -9.50
C VAL A 36 6.26 -11.00 -8.32
N ASN A 37 6.60 -11.92 -7.43
CA ASN A 37 7.48 -11.69 -6.28
C ASN A 37 8.95 -11.92 -6.64
N SER A 38 9.30 -12.35 -7.85
CA SER A 38 10.70 -12.55 -8.27
C SER A 38 11.54 -11.27 -8.19
N LYS A 39 12.85 -11.41 -7.90
CA LYS A 39 13.84 -10.31 -7.97
C LYS A 39 14.14 -9.84 -9.40
N SER A 40 13.93 -10.70 -10.39
CA SER A 40 14.06 -10.40 -11.83
C SER A 40 12.90 -11.05 -12.58
N PRO A 41 11.69 -10.47 -12.50
CA PRO A 41 10.47 -11.08 -13.02
C PRO A 41 10.49 -11.23 -14.54
N GLU A 42 11.30 -10.45 -15.25
CA GLU A 42 11.44 -10.47 -16.71
C GLU A 42 12.34 -11.63 -17.22
N GLY A 43 13.12 -12.26 -16.34
CA GLY A 43 14.09 -13.30 -16.69
C GLY A 43 13.71 -14.74 -16.30
N ILE A 44 12.55 -14.93 -15.63
CA ILE A 44 12.13 -16.27 -15.20
C ILE A 44 11.31 -16.93 -16.31
N PHE A 45 11.93 -17.89 -16.99
CA PHE A 45 11.19 -19.07 -17.42
C PHE A 45 11.10 -20.00 -16.22
N PRO A 46 9.92 -20.48 -15.83
CA PRO A 46 9.85 -21.61 -14.92
C PRO A 46 10.30 -22.85 -15.71
N THR A 47 11.60 -23.02 -15.87
CA THR A 47 12.20 -24.27 -16.36
C THR A 47 11.72 -25.43 -15.48
N GLU A 48 11.42 -25.15 -14.21
CA GLU A 48 10.81 -26.06 -13.24
C GLU A 48 9.38 -26.49 -13.60
N LEU A 49 8.54 -25.63 -14.21
CA LEU A 49 7.19 -26.02 -14.64
C LEU A 49 7.22 -27.02 -15.80
N VAL A 50 8.25 -26.95 -16.65
CA VAL A 50 8.47 -27.92 -17.74
C VAL A 50 8.90 -29.28 -17.18
N THR A 51 9.65 -29.31 -16.09
CA THR A 51 10.10 -30.55 -15.46
C THR A 51 9.02 -31.27 -14.63
N MET A 52 7.94 -30.58 -14.21
CA MET A 52 6.93 -31.20 -13.34
C MET A 52 5.89 -32.04 -14.08
N GLN A 53 5.67 -31.84 -15.38
CA GLN A 53 4.77 -32.67 -16.19
C GLN A 53 5.21 -32.73 -17.68
N PRO A 54 6.16 -33.59 -18.04
CA PRO A 54 6.64 -33.70 -19.42
C PRO A 54 5.58 -34.23 -20.41
N ASP A 55 4.56 -34.94 -19.93
CA ASP A 55 3.60 -35.67 -20.79
C ASP A 55 2.27 -34.94 -21.07
N THR A 56 1.98 -33.81 -20.38
CA THR A 56 0.69 -33.08 -20.53
C THR A 56 0.82 -31.76 -21.28
N VAL A 57 2.04 -31.22 -21.44
CA VAL A 57 2.25 -29.91 -22.06
C VAL A 57 2.70 -30.09 -23.50
N ASN A 58 1.85 -29.70 -24.46
CA ASN A 58 2.20 -29.75 -25.88
C ASN A 58 3.43 -28.87 -26.15
N SER A 59 4.57 -29.51 -26.43
CA SER A 59 5.88 -28.86 -26.54
C SER A 59 5.97 -27.75 -27.59
N GLU A 60 5.08 -27.74 -28.60
CA GLU A 60 4.98 -26.65 -29.59
C GLU A 60 4.31 -25.38 -29.04
N GLN A 61 3.30 -25.51 -28.18
CA GLN A 61 2.64 -24.35 -27.56
C GLN A 61 3.56 -23.66 -26.55
N LEU A 62 4.36 -24.44 -25.82
CA LEU A 62 5.31 -23.92 -24.83
C LEU A 62 6.47 -23.15 -25.47
N LYS A 63 6.89 -23.52 -26.70
CA LYS A 63 7.91 -22.78 -27.48
C LYS A 63 7.49 -21.34 -27.82
N ASN A 64 6.18 -21.04 -27.83
CA ASN A 64 5.65 -19.73 -28.19
C ASN A 64 5.35 -18.82 -26.97
N VAL A 65 5.48 -19.33 -25.74
CA VAL A 65 5.23 -18.55 -24.52
C VAL A 65 6.52 -17.87 -24.10
N THR A 66 6.54 -16.54 -24.01
CA THR A 66 7.71 -15.81 -23.50
C THR A 66 7.59 -15.55 -21.99
N PRO A 67 8.72 -15.37 -21.26
CA PRO A 67 8.70 -14.93 -19.86
C PRO A 67 7.90 -13.65 -19.65
N GLN A 68 7.96 -12.74 -20.61
CA GLN A 68 7.22 -11.48 -20.60
C GLN A 68 5.71 -11.72 -20.69
N MET A 69 5.25 -12.63 -21.56
CA MET A 69 3.84 -13.01 -21.64
C MET A 69 3.35 -13.64 -20.33
N LEU A 70 4.14 -14.56 -19.77
CA LEU A 70 3.82 -15.20 -18.51
C LEU A 70 3.72 -14.18 -17.36
N LEU A 71 4.72 -13.30 -17.24
CA LEU A 71 4.71 -12.21 -16.25
C LEU A 71 3.47 -11.33 -16.41
N VAL A 72 3.12 -10.94 -17.64
CA VAL A 72 1.93 -10.12 -17.93
C VAL A 72 0.66 -10.80 -17.43
N CYS A 73 0.47 -12.08 -17.73
CA CYS A 73 -0.66 -12.85 -17.24
C CYS A 73 -0.67 -12.91 -15.70
N CYS A 74 0.47 -13.20 -15.08
CA CYS A 74 0.57 -13.33 -13.62
C CYS A 74 0.22 -12.03 -12.89
N TRP A 75 0.79 -10.89 -13.28
CA TRP A 75 0.50 -9.63 -12.59
C TRP A 75 -0.92 -9.12 -12.89
N ARG A 76 -1.48 -9.41 -14.08
CA ARG A 76 -2.88 -9.09 -14.41
C ARG A 76 -3.85 -9.94 -13.59
N SER A 77 -3.59 -11.22 -13.39
CA SER A 77 -4.40 -12.06 -12.49
C SER A 77 -4.37 -11.51 -11.07
N MET A 78 -3.19 -11.16 -10.55
CA MET A 78 -3.05 -10.53 -9.24
C MET A 78 -3.83 -9.22 -9.12
N LYS A 79 -3.80 -8.39 -10.16
CA LYS A 79 -4.61 -7.17 -10.27
C LYS A 79 -6.10 -7.48 -10.09
N GLU A 80 -6.66 -8.39 -10.90
CA GLU A 80 -8.11 -8.63 -10.88
C GLU A 80 -8.54 -9.24 -9.54
N ILE A 81 -7.74 -10.12 -8.94
CA ILE A 81 -7.99 -10.66 -7.60
C ILE A 81 -8.03 -9.54 -6.55
N SER A 82 -7.03 -8.64 -6.57
CA SER A 82 -6.97 -7.52 -5.63
C SER A 82 -8.17 -6.58 -5.74
N LEU A 83 -8.60 -6.26 -6.96
CA LEU A 83 -9.78 -5.42 -7.18
C LEU A 83 -11.06 -6.13 -6.74
N PHE A 84 -11.20 -7.42 -7.10
CA PHE A 84 -12.34 -8.24 -6.71
C PHE A 84 -12.48 -8.35 -5.19
N PHE A 85 -11.40 -8.63 -4.47
CA PHE A 85 -11.40 -8.67 -3.01
C PHE A 85 -11.79 -7.33 -2.37
N GLY A 86 -11.27 -6.22 -2.90
CA GLY A 86 -11.68 -4.88 -2.45
C GLY A 86 -13.16 -4.60 -2.66
N ASP A 87 -13.74 -5.11 -3.75
CA ASP A 87 -15.16 -5.01 -4.06
C ASP A 87 -16.02 -5.92 -3.19
N LEU A 88 -15.60 -7.16 -2.93
CA LEU A 88 -16.31 -8.08 -2.03
C LEU A 88 -16.47 -7.46 -0.64
N VAL A 89 -15.39 -6.97 -0.04
CA VAL A 89 -15.43 -6.36 1.30
C VAL A 89 -16.32 -5.12 1.30
N ARG A 90 -16.24 -4.27 0.26
CA ARG A 90 -17.00 -3.02 0.17
C ARG A 90 -18.50 -3.23 -0.08
N LEU A 91 -18.87 -4.24 -0.86
CA LEU A 91 -20.23 -4.40 -1.40
C LEU A 91 -21.06 -5.43 -0.64
N LEU A 92 -20.42 -6.43 -0.02
CA LEU A 92 -21.13 -7.53 0.63
C LEU A 92 -21.37 -7.25 2.12
N PRO A 93 -22.52 -7.69 2.68
CA PRO A 93 -22.74 -7.64 4.12
C PRO A 93 -21.77 -8.58 4.84
N ILE A 94 -20.98 -8.00 5.74
CA ILE A 94 -19.99 -8.70 6.57
C ILE A 94 -20.65 -9.25 7.84
N GLU A 95 -20.23 -10.44 8.25
CA GLU A 95 -20.61 -11.04 9.53
C GLU A 95 -20.31 -10.09 10.71
N HIS A 96 -21.22 -10.04 11.69
CA HIS A 96 -21.16 -9.12 12.84
C HIS A 96 -21.32 -7.61 12.54
N GLU A 97 -21.52 -7.20 11.28
CA GLU A 97 -21.94 -5.83 10.93
C GLU A 97 -23.44 -5.74 10.62
N THR A 98 -24.08 -6.89 10.38
CA THR A 98 -25.52 -6.98 10.14
C THR A 98 -26.30 -7.06 11.45
N LEU A 99 -27.43 -6.35 11.54
CA LEU A 99 -28.31 -6.36 12.71
C LEU A 99 -29.05 -7.70 12.90
N GLN A 100 -29.20 -8.50 11.84
CA GLN A 100 -29.85 -9.80 11.88
C GLN A 100 -28.80 -10.91 11.82
N GLU A 101 -28.87 -11.86 12.75
CA GLU A 101 -28.07 -13.08 12.71
C GLU A 101 -28.30 -13.80 11.37
N HIS A 102 -27.22 -14.32 10.78
CA HIS A 102 -27.17 -15.04 9.50
C HIS A 102 -27.41 -14.25 8.20
N SER A 103 -27.71 -12.94 8.24
CA SER A 103 -27.95 -12.09 7.06
C SER A 103 -26.70 -11.58 6.32
N TYR A 104 -25.53 -12.15 6.59
CA TYR A 104 -24.26 -11.81 5.94
C TYR A 104 -24.00 -12.65 4.69
N LEU A 105 -23.07 -12.21 3.84
CA LEU A 105 -22.56 -12.97 2.69
C LEU A 105 -21.06 -13.23 2.79
N LEU A 106 -20.35 -12.44 3.61
CA LEU A 106 -18.92 -12.57 3.82
C LEU A 106 -18.64 -12.83 5.31
N SER A 107 -18.05 -13.99 5.62
CA SER A 107 -17.72 -14.34 7.00
C SER A 107 -16.51 -13.55 7.52
N SER A 108 -16.38 -13.44 8.83
CA SER A 108 -15.24 -12.77 9.47
C SER A 108 -13.91 -13.45 9.11
N ALA A 109 -13.93 -14.77 8.98
CA ALA A 109 -12.77 -15.56 8.56
C ALA A 109 -12.35 -15.20 7.12
N GLN A 110 -13.30 -15.10 6.18
CA GLN A 110 -13.02 -14.69 4.80
C GLN A 110 -12.48 -13.26 4.73
N VAL A 111 -13.06 -12.33 5.49
CA VAL A 111 -12.57 -10.95 5.58
C VAL A 111 -11.14 -10.90 6.09
N ASN A 112 -10.81 -11.67 7.13
CA ASN A 112 -9.46 -11.73 7.67
C ASN A 112 -8.46 -12.31 6.66
N GLN A 113 -8.82 -13.41 5.97
CA GLN A 113 -7.99 -14.00 4.91
C GLN A 113 -7.72 -13.01 3.76
N ILE A 114 -8.73 -12.23 3.36
CA ILE A 114 -8.58 -11.16 2.36
C ILE A 114 -7.63 -10.07 2.88
N GLY A 115 -7.73 -9.71 4.16
CA GLY A 115 -6.82 -8.75 4.80
C GLY A 115 -5.38 -9.24 4.80
N ASP A 116 -5.16 -10.50 5.18
CA ASP A 116 -3.84 -11.15 5.19
C ASP A 116 -3.25 -11.20 3.78
N TYR A 117 -4.07 -11.47 2.76
CA TYR A 117 -3.66 -11.37 1.36
C TYR A 117 -3.11 -9.98 1.01
N PHE A 118 -3.82 -8.90 1.36
CA PHE A 118 -3.34 -7.55 1.03
C PHE A 118 -2.05 -7.20 1.79
N VAL A 119 -1.95 -7.57 3.07
CA VAL A 119 -0.73 -7.38 3.86
C VAL A 119 0.43 -8.11 3.19
N GLN A 120 0.27 -9.39 2.88
CA GLN A 120 1.32 -10.19 2.25
C GLN A 120 1.73 -9.59 0.90
N HIS A 121 0.79 -9.27 0.02
CA HIS A 121 1.10 -8.77 -1.32
C HIS A 121 1.72 -7.37 -1.31
N LEU A 122 1.24 -6.45 -0.47
CA LEU A 122 1.85 -5.12 -0.38
C LEU A 122 3.27 -5.16 0.21
N PHE A 123 3.61 -6.19 0.99
CA PHE A 123 4.94 -6.33 1.60
C PHE A 123 5.90 -7.15 0.73
N GLU A 124 5.42 -8.16 0.00
CA GLU A 124 6.27 -9.12 -0.71
C GLU A 124 6.35 -8.87 -2.22
N THR A 125 5.35 -8.22 -2.82
CA THR A 125 5.31 -8.04 -4.28
C THR A 125 6.34 -7.05 -4.78
N ARG A 126 7.11 -7.49 -5.79
CA ARG A 126 8.18 -6.70 -6.41
C ARG A 126 7.76 -6.02 -7.71
N HIS A 127 6.77 -6.58 -8.40
CA HIS A 127 6.24 -5.98 -9.62
C HIS A 127 5.36 -4.75 -9.32
N ARG A 128 5.78 -3.58 -9.82
CA ARG A 128 5.12 -2.29 -9.55
C ARG A 128 3.63 -2.28 -9.88
N GLY A 129 3.28 -2.78 -11.07
CA GLY A 129 1.87 -2.82 -11.48
C GLY A 129 1.00 -3.74 -10.63
N ALA A 130 1.58 -4.69 -9.89
CA ALA A 130 0.82 -5.59 -9.02
C ALA A 130 0.55 -4.92 -7.65
N PHE A 131 1.57 -4.36 -6.99
CA PHE A 131 1.34 -3.69 -5.69
C PHE A 131 0.55 -2.38 -5.82
N GLU A 132 0.68 -1.62 -6.92
CA GLU A 132 -0.11 -0.39 -7.13
C GLU A 132 -1.61 -0.67 -7.24
N LEU A 133 -2.01 -1.88 -7.63
CA LEU A 133 -3.40 -2.27 -7.77
C LEU A 133 -3.91 -3.05 -6.56
N ALA A 134 -3.05 -3.84 -5.91
CA ALA A 134 -3.29 -4.31 -4.55
C ALA A 134 -3.62 -3.14 -3.61
N TYR A 135 -2.93 -2.01 -3.76
CA TYR A 135 -3.20 -0.77 -3.05
C TYR A 135 -4.63 -0.22 -3.27
N ILE A 136 -5.17 -0.30 -4.49
CA ILE A 136 -6.55 0.17 -4.77
C ILE A 136 -7.56 -0.72 -4.04
N GLY A 137 -7.42 -2.04 -4.14
CA GLY A 137 -8.28 -2.99 -3.43
C GLY A 137 -8.19 -2.83 -1.91
N PHE A 138 -6.97 -2.69 -1.39
CA PHE A 138 -6.72 -2.47 0.03
C PHE A 138 -7.28 -1.14 0.53
N THR A 139 -7.19 -0.07 -0.27
CA THR A 139 -7.83 1.22 0.04
C THR A 139 -9.34 1.05 0.22
N SER A 140 -10.01 0.34 -0.69
CA SER A 140 -11.44 0.03 -0.59
C SER A 140 -11.79 -0.73 0.70
N MET A 141 -10.93 -1.66 1.09
CA MET A 141 -11.06 -2.41 2.34
C MET A 141 -10.90 -1.51 3.56
N CYS A 142 -9.86 -0.68 3.64
CA CYS A 142 -9.66 0.27 4.75
C CYS A 142 -10.84 1.24 4.87
N GLU A 143 -11.34 1.80 3.77
CA GLU A 143 -12.53 2.67 3.77
C GLU A 143 -13.77 1.98 4.35
N THR A 144 -13.90 0.67 4.14
CA THR A 144 -14.99 -0.13 4.69
C THR A 144 -14.76 -0.39 6.17
N PHE A 145 -13.55 -0.81 6.55
CA PHE A 145 -13.17 -1.15 7.91
C PHE A 145 -13.35 0.02 8.88
N TRP A 146 -12.99 1.23 8.47
CA TRP A 146 -13.20 2.42 9.28
C TRP A 146 -14.68 2.74 9.55
N LYS A 147 -15.59 2.30 8.68
CA LYS A 147 -17.04 2.54 8.79
C LYS A 147 -17.77 1.43 9.54
N CYS A 148 -17.11 0.31 9.82
CA CYS A 148 -17.69 -0.80 10.54
C CYS A 148 -18.02 -0.41 11.98
N ARG A 149 -19.21 -0.78 12.44
CA ARG A 149 -19.78 -0.34 13.74
C ARG A 149 -19.29 -1.16 14.92
N ASN A 150 -18.92 -2.41 14.70
CA ASN A 150 -18.52 -3.34 15.77
C ASN A 150 -17.11 -3.08 16.33
N GLY A 151 -16.38 -2.12 15.77
CA GLY A 151 -15.02 -1.75 16.19
C GLY A 151 -13.92 -2.74 15.78
N LEU A 152 -14.25 -4.02 15.54
CA LEU A 152 -13.31 -5.10 15.22
C LEU A 152 -12.38 -4.75 14.05
N TYR A 153 -12.97 -4.25 12.96
CA TYR A 153 -12.24 -3.94 11.73
C TYR A 153 -11.48 -2.61 11.81
N CYS A 154 -12.02 -1.65 12.58
CA CYS A 154 -11.30 -0.43 12.92
C CYS A 154 -10.04 -0.77 13.73
N ASP A 155 -10.15 -1.62 14.76
CA ASP A 155 -9.02 -2.10 15.56
C ASP A 155 -8.00 -2.86 14.71
N GLN A 156 -8.45 -3.67 13.75
CA GLN A 156 -7.55 -4.33 12.81
C GLN A 156 -6.76 -3.35 11.96
N THR A 157 -7.39 -2.27 11.48
CA THR A 157 -6.72 -1.22 10.71
C THR A 157 -5.67 -0.48 11.56
N LEU A 158 -5.98 -0.23 12.84
CA LEU A 158 -5.03 0.33 13.80
C LEU A 158 -3.85 -0.61 14.05
N LYS A 159 -4.09 -1.92 14.24
CA LYS A 159 -3.04 -2.93 14.40
C LYS A 159 -2.12 -2.98 13.19
N TRP A 160 -2.65 -2.86 11.98
CA TRP A 160 -1.84 -2.81 10.77
C TRP A 160 -0.94 -1.56 10.71
N ALA A 161 -1.46 -0.39 11.07
CA ALA A 161 -0.66 0.82 11.16
C ALA A 161 0.49 0.65 12.19
N ASP A 162 0.17 0.13 13.37
CA ASP A 162 1.15 -0.09 14.44
C ASP A 162 2.18 -1.15 14.07
N HIS A 163 1.76 -2.22 13.40
CA HIS A 163 2.66 -3.25 12.90
C HIS A 163 3.70 -2.67 11.94
N VAL A 164 3.28 -1.83 10.99
CA VAL A 164 4.22 -1.20 10.05
C VAL A 164 5.16 -0.22 10.76
N LEU A 165 4.63 0.63 11.63
CA LEU A 165 5.45 1.60 12.38
C LEU A 165 6.47 0.89 13.28
N ASN A 166 6.13 -0.26 13.85
CA ASN A 166 7.09 -1.07 14.61
C ASN A 166 8.09 -1.75 13.70
N LEU A 167 7.63 -2.32 12.56
CA LEU A 167 8.51 -3.00 11.61
C LEU A 167 9.60 -2.07 11.09
N ILE A 168 9.30 -0.82 10.73
CA ILE A 168 10.32 0.13 10.25
C ILE A 168 11.34 0.52 11.33
N GLN A 169 11.05 0.28 12.61
CA GLN A 169 11.93 0.57 13.74
C GLN A 169 12.79 -0.63 14.15
N THR A 170 12.54 -1.84 13.62
CA THR A 170 13.29 -3.05 13.98
C THR A 170 14.32 -3.44 12.91
N GLU A 171 15.38 -4.13 13.32
CA GLU A 171 16.41 -4.71 12.44
C GLU A 171 15.81 -5.72 11.41
N GLU A 172 14.66 -6.33 11.70
CA GLU A 172 13.95 -7.24 10.78
C GLU A 172 13.53 -6.56 9.46
N SER A 173 13.40 -5.23 9.47
CA SER A 173 13.09 -4.44 8.28
C SER A 173 14.12 -4.63 7.16
N LYS A 174 15.41 -4.79 7.50
CA LYS A 174 16.52 -4.87 6.54
C LYS A 174 16.46 -6.12 5.66
N MET A 175 16.10 -7.28 6.23
CA MET A 175 16.08 -8.53 5.44
C MET A 175 14.85 -8.68 4.54
N LYS A 176 13.67 -8.24 5.01
CA LYS A 176 12.42 -8.40 4.24
C LYS A 176 12.22 -7.29 3.22
N LEU A 177 12.53 -6.04 3.56
CA LEU A 177 12.12 -4.87 2.77
C LEU A 177 13.22 -4.34 1.82
N CYS A 178 14.53 -4.56 2.10
CA CYS A 178 15.64 -4.07 1.24
C CYS A 178 15.62 -4.59 -0.20
N SER A 179 14.89 -5.68 -0.45
CA SER A 179 14.82 -6.32 -1.76
C SER A 179 13.86 -5.62 -2.75
N THR A 180 13.13 -4.59 -2.32
CA THR A 180 12.18 -3.85 -3.17
C THR A 180 12.62 -2.39 -3.38
N ARG A 181 12.65 -1.94 -4.64
CA ARG A 181 13.06 -0.57 -5.00
C ARG A 181 12.12 0.44 -4.29
N ARG A 182 12.69 1.33 -3.48
CA ARG A 182 11.99 2.41 -2.73
C ARG A 182 10.97 1.94 -1.68
N GLY A 183 11.17 0.78 -1.07
CA GLY A 183 10.28 0.26 -0.02
C GLY A 183 9.01 -0.45 -0.52
N GLY A 184 8.91 -0.71 -1.83
CA GLY A 184 7.86 -1.57 -2.40
C GLY A 184 6.44 -1.04 -2.18
N GLY A 185 5.53 -1.91 -1.76
CA GLY A 185 4.14 -1.56 -1.43
C GLY A 185 3.95 -0.97 -0.04
N LEU A 186 5.00 -0.84 0.78
CA LEU A 186 4.88 -0.35 2.17
C LEU A 186 4.40 1.12 2.25
N PRO A 187 4.93 2.08 1.46
CA PRO A 187 4.37 3.43 1.43
C PRO A 187 2.89 3.45 1.07
N TYR A 188 2.48 2.61 0.11
CA TYR A 188 1.09 2.47 -0.30
C TYR A 188 0.21 1.88 0.81
N PHE A 189 0.73 0.91 1.58
CA PHE A 189 0.02 0.32 2.70
C PHE A 189 -0.30 1.35 3.79
N VAL A 190 0.71 2.11 4.23
CA VAL A 190 0.50 3.20 5.22
C VAL A 190 -0.42 4.26 4.65
N GLN A 191 -0.20 4.66 3.40
CA GLN A 191 -1.02 5.66 2.70
C GLN A 191 -2.50 5.25 2.67
N ALA A 192 -2.82 4.00 2.32
CA ALA A 192 -4.21 3.50 2.30
C ALA A 192 -4.88 3.65 3.67
N ILE A 193 -4.19 3.25 4.74
CA ILE A 193 -4.72 3.31 6.11
C ILE A 193 -5.01 4.76 6.52
N VAL A 194 -4.03 5.66 6.43
CA VAL A 194 -4.18 7.03 6.97
C VAL A 194 -5.05 7.92 6.10
N SER A 195 -5.03 7.73 4.78
CA SER A 195 -5.84 8.54 3.85
C SER A 195 -7.34 8.22 3.93
N THR A 196 -7.69 7.01 4.35
CA THR A 196 -9.08 6.53 4.46
C THR A 196 -9.65 6.67 5.88
N GLU A 197 -8.82 7.06 6.85
CA GLU A 197 -9.25 7.35 8.23
C GLU A 197 -10.41 8.36 8.22
N LEU A 198 -11.45 8.10 9.02
CA LEU A 198 -12.58 9.04 9.11
C LEU A 198 -12.16 10.31 9.84
N VAL A 199 -12.51 11.47 9.29
CA VAL A 199 -12.26 12.79 9.92
C VAL A 199 -12.83 12.85 11.35
N GLN A 200 -13.94 12.16 11.59
CA GLN A 200 -14.60 12.06 12.90
C GLN A 200 -13.72 11.40 13.98
N ASN A 201 -12.75 10.57 13.58
CA ASN A 201 -11.79 9.94 14.51
C ASN A 201 -10.66 10.90 14.91
N GLY A 202 -10.64 12.12 14.35
CA GLY A 202 -9.68 13.17 14.69
C GLY A 202 -8.29 12.97 14.07
N ARG A 203 -8.17 12.16 13.01
CA ARG A 203 -6.89 11.91 12.31
C ARG A 203 -5.77 11.42 13.24
N LYS A 204 -6.11 10.64 14.27
CA LYS A 204 -5.15 10.16 15.28
C LYS A 204 -4.14 9.20 14.68
N THR A 205 -4.56 8.36 13.74
CA THR A 205 -3.65 7.43 13.06
C THR A 205 -2.67 8.20 12.18
N LEU A 206 -3.16 9.17 11.40
CA LEU A 206 -2.29 10.09 10.66
C LEU A 206 -1.27 10.79 11.58
N SER A 207 -1.73 11.39 12.68
CA SER A 207 -0.84 12.11 13.60
C SER A 207 0.22 11.19 14.23
N LYS A 208 -0.14 9.97 14.63
CA LYS A 208 0.79 8.97 15.14
C LYS A 208 1.82 8.59 14.09
N CYS A 209 1.38 8.29 12.86
CA CYS A 209 2.27 7.96 11.75
C CYS A 209 3.24 9.11 11.46
N MET A 210 2.76 10.34 11.31
CA MET A 210 3.60 11.52 11.03
C MET A 210 4.63 11.75 12.14
N SER A 211 4.24 11.63 13.41
CA SER A 211 5.16 11.79 14.55
C SER A 211 6.30 10.76 14.54
N VAL A 212 5.98 9.47 14.33
CA VAL A 212 7.00 8.41 14.28
C VAL A 212 7.91 8.58 13.07
N LEU A 213 7.34 8.84 11.89
CA LEU A 213 8.11 9.00 10.64
C LEU A 213 9.04 10.20 10.70
N LEU A 214 8.58 11.34 11.22
CA LEU A 214 9.42 12.54 11.40
C LEU A 214 10.58 12.29 12.35
N LYS A 215 10.32 11.62 13.48
CA LYS A 215 11.38 11.24 14.42
C LYS A 215 12.42 10.32 13.77
N LEU A 216 11.99 9.38 12.92
CA LEU A 216 12.90 8.48 12.22
C LEU A 216 13.78 9.20 11.20
N VAL A 217 13.26 10.22 10.51
CA VAL A 217 14.09 10.97 9.55
C VAL A 217 15.06 11.95 10.21
N GLU A 218 14.76 12.40 11.43
CA GLU A 218 15.63 13.27 12.24
C GLU A 218 16.72 12.51 13.00
N THR A 219 16.58 11.19 13.17
CA THR A 219 17.52 10.40 13.96
C THR A 219 18.88 10.41 13.26
N LYS A 220 19.91 10.94 13.95
CA LYS A 220 21.26 11.04 13.40
C LYS A 220 21.80 9.64 13.15
N VAL A 221 22.42 9.51 11.99
CA VAL A 221 23.04 8.30 11.48
C VAL A 221 24.01 7.73 12.50
N ASP A 222 23.75 6.52 12.98
CA ASP A 222 24.73 5.73 13.72
C ASP A 222 25.55 4.93 12.69
N ASP A 223 26.87 4.90 12.85
CA ASP A 223 27.79 4.11 11.99
C ASP A 223 27.47 2.60 11.99
N ALA A 224 26.58 2.15 12.89
CA ALA A 224 26.13 0.76 13.00
C ALA A 224 25.05 0.36 11.97
N ASP A 225 24.34 1.31 11.33
CA ASP A 225 23.38 1.03 10.27
C ASP A 225 23.94 1.50 8.91
N GLU A 226 24.79 0.67 8.29
CA GLU A 226 25.54 0.98 7.05
C GLU A 226 24.68 1.54 5.89
N GLU A 227 23.36 1.32 5.91
CA GLU A 227 22.44 1.81 4.88
C GLU A 227 21.33 2.76 5.39
N ASN A 228 21.26 3.11 6.68
CA ASN A 228 20.21 4.01 7.23
C ASN A 228 18.79 3.63 6.78
N PHE A 229 18.49 2.34 6.82
CA PHE A 229 17.35 1.79 6.11
C PHE A 229 16.01 2.36 6.61
N SER A 230 15.87 2.46 7.94
CA SER A 230 14.67 3.01 8.59
C SER A 230 14.42 4.47 8.23
N GLN A 231 15.47 5.30 8.18
CA GLN A 231 15.39 6.70 7.76
C GLN A 231 14.93 6.80 6.30
N VAL A 232 15.54 6.00 5.41
CA VAL A 232 15.21 5.96 3.98
C VAL A 232 13.75 5.53 3.76
N LEU A 233 13.28 4.48 4.45
CA LEU A 233 11.88 4.05 4.38
C LEU A 233 10.93 5.12 4.90
N ALA A 234 11.25 5.76 6.02
CA ALA A 234 10.43 6.83 6.57
C ALA A 234 10.28 7.99 5.57
N MET A 235 11.36 8.37 4.87
CA MET A 235 11.32 9.37 3.81
C MET A 235 10.43 8.95 2.63
N TYR A 236 10.45 7.68 2.22
CA TYR A 236 9.57 7.18 1.16
C TYR A 236 8.09 7.19 1.57
N ILE A 237 7.78 6.81 2.81
CA ILE A 237 6.41 6.86 3.33
C ILE A 237 5.96 8.32 3.41
N LEU A 238 6.74 9.23 3.99
CA LEU A 238 6.43 10.67 4.02
C LEU A 238 6.20 11.22 2.60
N SER A 239 7.05 10.85 1.65
CA SER A 239 6.88 11.26 0.24
C SER A 239 5.54 10.80 -0.35
N ALA A 240 5.09 9.58 -0.02
CA ALA A 240 3.79 9.09 -0.46
C ALA A 240 2.63 9.86 0.20
N LEU A 241 2.71 10.12 1.51
CA LEU A 241 1.69 10.87 2.25
C LEU A 241 1.54 12.31 1.73
N PHE A 242 2.66 13.02 1.51
CA PHE A 242 2.61 14.38 0.94
C PHE A 242 2.12 14.42 -0.51
N LYS A 243 2.09 13.30 -1.24
CA LYS A 243 1.47 13.23 -2.58
C LYS A 243 -0.03 12.92 -2.55
N ASP A 244 -0.55 12.36 -1.46
CA ASP A 244 -1.94 11.95 -1.41
C ASP A 244 -2.90 13.14 -1.24
N THR A 245 -3.76 13.37 -2.23
CA THR A 245 -4.68 14.51 -2.23
C THR A 245 -5.79 14.37 -1.18
N ARG A 246 -6.15 13.16 -0.74
CA ARG A 246 -7.21 12.90 0.25
C ARG A 246 -6.84 13.34 1.66
N LEU A 247 -5.55 13.45 1.94
CA LEU A 247 -5.05 13.98 3.20
C LEU A 247 -5.16 15.52 3.29
N GLY A 248 -5.50 16.19 2.18
CA GLY A 248 -5.81 17.62 2.16
C GLY A 248 -4.78 18.48 2.88
N GLU A 249 -5.27 19.38 3.73
CA GLU A 249 -4.46 20.28 4.56
C GLU A 249 -3.96 19.62 5.85
N ASP A 250 -4.51 18.45 6.24
CA ASP A 250 -4.16 17.76 7.50
C ASP A 250 -2.67 17.41 7.57
N VAL A 251 -2.02 17.21 6.41
CA VAL A 251 -0.58 16.94 6.32
C VAL A 251 0.30 18.19 6.38
N LEU A 252 -0.23 19.38 6.12
CA LEU A 252 0.59 20.60 6.00
C LEU A 252 1.19 21.06 7.33
N GLN A 253 0.54 20.75 8.45
CA GLN A 253 1.09 21.02 9.79
C GLN A 253 2.44 20.34 10.04
N TYR A 254 2.78 19.32 9.25
CA TYR A 254 4.04 18.58 9.32
C TYR A 254 5.04 18.99 8.24
N ALA A 255 4.67 19.89 7.33
CA ALA A 255 5.46 20.22 6.14
C ALA A 255 6.79 20.89 6.50
N GLU A 256 6.83 21.72 7.54
CA GLU A 256 8.04 22.39 8.03
C GLU A 256 9.11 21.37 8.45
N ALA A 257 8.77 20.50 9.41
CA ALA A 257 9.68 19.46 9.90
C ALA A 257 10.14 18.52 8.77
N ALA A 258 9.23 18.12 7.89
CA ALA A 258 9.56 17.27 6.75
C ALA A 258 10.48 17.97 5.72
N LEU A 259 10.32 19.29 5.52
CA LEU A 259 11.16 20.07 4.62
C LEU A 259 12.58 20.24 5.17
N ILE A 260 12.70 20.54 6.47
CA ILE A 260 13.99 20.59 7.17
C ILE A 260 14.70 19.24 7.04
N ALA A 261 14.00 18.14 7.32
CA ALA A 261 14.56 16.79 7.19
C ALA A 261 15.03 16.48 5.76
N ALA A 262 14.25 16.85 4.74
CA ALA A 262 14.62 16.66 3.34
C ALA A 262 15.85 17.49 2.93
N ILE A 263 15.96 18.73 3.40
CA ILE A 263 17.12 19.60 3.12
C ILE A 263 18.38 19.04 3.79
N ASN A 264 18.30 18.68 5.07
CA ASN A 264 19.41 18.10 5.82
C ASN A 264 19.89 16.80 5.19
N GLY A 265 18.97 15.99 4.66
CA GLY A 265 19.31 14.74 3.99
C GLY A 265 20.08 14.88 2.67
N PHE A 266 20.13 16.08 2.06
CA PHE A 266 20.99 16.32 0.89
C PHE A 266 22.49 16.30 1.23
N ASP A 267 22.85 16.63 2.48
CA ASP A 267 24.24 16.64 2.97
C ASP A 267 24.66 15.27 3.56
N SER A 268 23.79 14.26 3.50
CA SER A 268 24.12 12.93 4.00
C SER A 268 25.28 12.31 3.21
N VAL A 269 26.18 11.60 3.90
CA VAL A 269 27.25 10.82 3.26
C VAL A 269 26.70 9.58 2.51
N PHE A 270 25.50 9.11 2.89
CA PHE A 270 24.85 7.94 2.29
C PHE A 270 24.03 8.30 1.05
N TRP A 271 24.30 7.63 -0.08
CA TRP A 271 23.63 7.94 -1.36
C TRP A 271 22.12 7.71 -1.33
N ASN A 272 21.68 6.64 -0.67
CA ASN A 272 20.26 6.28 -0.56
C ASN A 272 19.46 7.31 0.24
N VAL A 273 20.03 7.89 1.30
CA VAL A 273 19.44 9.00 2.06
C VAL A 273 19.30 10.24 1.17
N ARG A 274 20.34 10.62 0.42
CA ARG A 274 20.26 11.74 -0.55
C ARG A 274 19.16 11.50 -1.60
N ASN A 275 19.05 10.26 -2.10
CA ASN A 275 18.02 9.89 -3.08
C ASN A 275 16.61 9.99 -2.50
N ALA A 276 16.38 9.45 -1.30
CA ALA A 276 15.10 9.50 -0.62
C ALA A 276 14.70 10.94 -0.26
N SER A 277 15.66 11.75 0.18
CA SER A 277 15.49 13.18 0.46
C SER A 277 15.04 13.95 -0.77
N THR A 278 15.60 13.64 -1.94
CA THR A 278 15.18 14.24 -3.23
C THR A 278 13.71 13.94 -3.54
N LEU A 279 13.25 12.71 -3.29
CA LEU A 279 11.85 12.35 -3.51
C LEU A 279 10.92 13.04 -2.51
N LEU A 280 11.29 13.08 -1.22
CA LEU A 280 10.54 13.78 -0.20
C LEU A 280 10.43 15.29 -0.51
N PHE A 281 11.56 15.93 -0.80
CA PHE A 281 11.62 17.34 -1.20
C PHE A 281 10.72 17.64 -2.40
N SER A 282 10.81 16.84 -3.47
CA SER A 282 9.96 17.02 -4.66
C SER A 282 8.46 16.90 -4.32
N SER A 283 8.11 16.01 -3.40
CA SER A 283 6.72 15.83 -2.95
C SER A 283 6.23 17.04 -2.16
N LEU A 284 7.06 17.55 -1.26
CA LEU A 284 6.79 18.73 -0.44
C LEU A 284 6.66 19.99 -1.27
N ILE A 285 7.58 20.25 -2.21
CA ILE A 285 7.51 21.43 -3.07
C ILE A 285 6.23 21.44 -3.89
N ASN A 286 5.86 20.30 -4.48
CA ASN A 286 4.61 20.18 -5.23
C ASN A 286 3.38 20.34 -4.33
N ARG A 287 3.45 19.89 -3.07
CA ARG A 287 2.35 20.02 -2.10
C ARG A 287 2.18 21.45 -1.60
N ILE A 288 3.27 22.11 -1.22
CA ILE A 288 3.27 23.45 -0.62
C ILE A 288 2.94 24.51 -1.68
N PHE A 289 3.53 24.40 -2.87
CA PHE A 289 3.44 25.45 -3.91
C PHE A 289 2.54 25.07 -5.08
N GLY A 290 2.04 23.84 -5.15
CA GLY A 290 1.33 23.32 -6.32
C GLY A 290 2.24 23.08 -7.53
N VAL A 291 1.73 22.28 -8.47
CA VAL A 291 2.43 21.97 -9.73
C VAL A 291 2.18 23.10 -10.73
N ASN A 292 3.24 23.69 -11.30
CA ASN A 292 3.12 24.71 -12.35
C ASN A 292 2.40 24.13 -13.57
N ARG A 293 1.13 24.46 -13.77
CA ARG A 293 0.35 24.05 -14.97
C ARG A 293 0.18 25.17 -16.00
N SER A 294 0.57 26.41 -15.70
CA SER A 294 0.61 27.51 -16.67
C SER A 294 1.59 28.61 -16.25
N LYS A 295 2.00 29.47 -17.20
CA LYS A 295 2.90 30.61 -16.98
C LYS A 295 2.25 31.80 -16.24
N GLU A 296 0.97 31.74 -15.87
CA GLU A 296 0.19 32.89 -15.38
C GLU A 296 -0.02 32.92 -13.85
N GLU A 297 0.36 31.89 -13.10
CA GLU A 297 0.10 31.80 -11.64
C GLU A 297 1.23 32.34 -10.74
N ILE A 298 1.99 33.33 -11.19
CA ILE A 298 3.15 33.86 -10.44
C ILE A 298 2.70 34.67 -9.20
N SER A 299 1.54 35.33 -9.25
CA SER A 299 1.09 36.26 -8.19
C SER A 299 0.71 35.58 -6.87
N LYS A 300 0.09 34.39 -6.88
CA LYS A 300 -0.28 33.65 -5.65
C LYS A 300 0.89 32.91 -5.00
N LYS A 301 1.92 32.56 -5.77
CA LYS A 301 3.13 31.92 -5.23
C LYS A 301 3.98 32.86 -4.39
N ASN A 302 3.98 34.15 -4.71
CA ASN A 302 4.79 35.13 -3.99
C ASN A 302 4.39 35.28 -2.51
N SER A 303 3.12 35.07 -2.14
CA SER A 303 2.72 35.09 -0.72
C SER A 303 3.14 33.82 0.04
N GLN A 304 3.24 32.67 -0.65
CA GLN A 304 3.66 31.40 -0.04
C GLN A 304 5.18 31.25 0.03
N ILE A 305 5.92 31.81 -0.95
CA ILE A 305 7.38 31.91 -0.92
C ILE A 305 7.84 32.75 0.27
N VAL A 306 7.13 33.82 0.60
CA VAL A 306 7.39 34.63 1.81
C VAL A 306 7.29 33.78 3.08
N LEU A 307 6.36 32.82 3.15
CA LEU A 307 6.25 31.91 4.29
C LEU A 307 7.48 31.01 4.43
N VAL A 308 7.99 30.45 3.32
CA VAL A 308 9.20 29.61 3.33
C VAL A 308 10.46 30.42 3.62
N VAL A 309 10.57 31.65 3.11
CA VAL A 309 11.68 32.55 3.47
C VAL A 309 11.64 32.93 4.94
N ILE A 310 10.45 33.13 5.53
CA ILE A 310 10.29 33.36 6.97
C ILE A 310 10.64 32.12 7.80
N LEU A 311 10.32 30.91 7.31
CA LEU A 311 10.65 29.64 7.97
C LEU A 311 12.13 29.26 7.86
N LEU A 312 12.82 29.64 6.78
CA LEU A 312 14.25 29.39 6.58
C LEU A 312 15.17 30.44 7.23
N LEU A 313 14.62 31.57 7.67
CA LEU A 313 15.36 32.68 8.31
C LEU A 313 15.17 32.74 9.84
N LYS A 314 14.58 31.71 10.45
CA LYS A 314 14.56 31.50 11.90
C LYS A 314 15.43 30.30 12.26
#